data_AF-A0A0F9LKE5-F1
#
_entry.id   AF-A0A0F9LKE5-F1
#
_cell.length_a   1.000
_cell.length_b   1.000
_cell.length_c   1.000
_cell.angle_alpha   90.00
_cell.angle_beta   90.00
_cell.angle_gamma   90.00
#
_symmetry.space_group_name_H-M   'P 1'
#
loop_
_entity.id
_entity.type
_entity.pdbx_description
1 polymer ?
#
loop_
_entity_poly.entity_id
_entity_poly.type
_entity_poly.pdbx_seq_one_letter_code
_entity_poly.pdbx_strand_id
1 'polypeptide(L)'
;MPNYYNLVQEQKGNPVGQGQVTQLRTNNSLLDKRMQNDVDLLHLSEYVLRDSAGNAVSDIVNITMNWPAVFGANVVSALGAAREQVVVESEDKGVDTTFIEDFVNAAKASANRRLRRRGLALLDQFADVQFCFRGRTARRVLLSQDKKTGEVISNITPWDGRYVYYEQAEEGLSWAAYET
;
A
#
# COMPACT_ATOMS: atom_id res chain seq x y z
N MET A 1 7.59 4.51 19.50
CA MET A 1 6.66 3.96 18.48
C MET A 1 6.21 2.59 18.97
N PRO A 2 4.90 2.28 19.04
CA PRO A 2 4.43 0.99 19.55
C PRO A 2 4.87 -0.15 18.62
N ASN A 3 5.36 -1.24 19.21
CA ASN A 3 5.86 -2.41 18.50
C ASN A 3 4.68 -3.33 18.11
N TYR A 4 4.19 -3.17 16.88
CA TYR A 4 3.02 -3.89 16.34
C TYR A 4 3.26 -5.41 16.14
N TYR A 5 4.49 -5.91 16.29
CA TYR A 5 4.82 -7.33 16.05
C TYR A 5 4.32 -8.29 17.14
N ASN A 6 4.05 -7.83 18.35
CA ASN A 6 3.74 -8.72 19.48
C ASN A 6 2.24 -9.05 19.64
N LEU A 7 1.34 -8.47 18.84
CA LEU A 7 -0.10 -8.70 18.98
C LEU A 7 -0.63 -9.94 18.23
N VAL A 8 0.19 -10.60 17.41
CA VAL A 8 -0.28 -11.71 16.56
C VAL A 8 0.00 -13.11 17.16
N GLN A 9 0.74 -13.20 18.26
CA GLN A 9 1.12 -14.50 18.87
C GLN A 9 0.18 -14.96 19.99
N GLU A 10 -0.75 -14.13 20.48
CA GLU A 10 -1.47 -14.39 21.75
C GLU A 10 -2.99 -14.60 21.65
N GLN A 11 -3.55 -14.89 20.47
CA GLN A 11 -4.94 -15.35 20.35
C GLN A 11 -5.02 -16.84 19.96
N LYS A 12 -4.55 -17.71 20.87
CA LYS A 12 -4.98 -19.12 20.92
C LYS A 12 -5.98 -19.29 22.06
N GLY A 13 -7.25 -19.01 21.77
CA GLY A 13 -8.38 -19.30 22.64
C GLY A 13 -9.66 -19.31 21.81
N ASN A 14 -10.03 -20.49 21.30
CA ASN A 14 -11.30 -20.70 20.60
C ASN A 14 -12.49 -20.47 21.55
N PRO A 15 -13.59 -19.91 21.03
CA PRO A 15 -14.89 -20.51 21.26
C PRO A 15 -15.55 -20.94 19.95
N VAL A 16 -16.34 -21.99 20.12
CA VAL A 16 -17.03 -22.83 19.14
C VAL A 16 -18.09 -22.03 18.36
N GLY A 17 -18.07 -22.16 17.04
CA GLY A 17 -19.20 -21.82 16.17
C GLY A 17 -18.97 -20.65 15.23
N GLN A 18 -18.58 -20.95 13.99
CA GLN A 18 -18.93 -20.31 12.71
C GLN A 18 -17.87 -20.69 11.66
N GLY A 19 -18.29 -20.78 10.40
CA GLY A 19 -17.67 -21.56 9.34
C GLY A 19 -16.17 -21.34 9.10
N GLN A 20 -15.53 -22.37 8.58
CA GLN A 20 -14.14 -22.36 8.14
C GLN A 20 -13.88 -21.25 7.10
N VAL A 21 -13.52 -20.06 7.56
CA VAL A 21 -12.85 -19.03 6.74
C VAL A 21 -11.35 -19.13 7.02
N THR A 22 -10.78 -20.33 6.90
CA THR A 22 -9.35 -20.59 7.16
C THR A 22 -8.57 -20.83 5.86
N GLN A 23 -9.17 -20.62 4.69
CA GLN A 23 -8.57 -20.97 3.40
C GLN A 23 -8.18 -19.80 2.48
N LEU A 24 -8.40 -18.54 2.83
CA LEU A 24 -8.14 -17.42 1.89
C LEU A 24 -6.69 -16.90 1.91
N ARG A 25 -5.92 -17.12 2.98
CA ARG A 25 -4.52 -16.62 3.05
C ARG A 25 -3.52 -17.45 2.24
N THR A 26 -3.88 -18.68 1.88
CA THR A 26 -2.90 -19.66 1.39
C THR A 26 -2.46 -19.41 -0.05
N ASN A 27 -3.20 -18.62 -0.84
CA ASN A 27 -2.90 -18.37 -2.26
C ASN A 27 -2.10 -17.08 -2.53
N ASN A 28 -1.96 -16.15 -1.57
CA ASN A 28 -1.08 -14.97 -1.71
C ASN A 28 0.27 -15.11 -0.98
N SER A 29 0.53 -16.25 -0.34
CA SER A 29 1.64 -16.37 0.62
C SER A 29 3.03 -16.14 0.01
N LEU A 30 3.26 -16.49 -1.26
CA LEU A 30 4.56 -16.29 -1.91
C LEU A 30 4.81 -14.83 -2.30
N LEU A 31 3.77 -14.15 -2.79
CA LEU A 31 3.86 -12.74 -3.15
C LEU A 31 4.05 -11.89 -1.90
N ASP A 32 3.24 -12.11 -0.86
CA ASP A 32 3.34 -11.37 0.39
C ASP A 32 4.68 -11.60 1.08
N LYS A 33 5.23 -12.83 1.03
CA LYS A 33 6.58 -13.14 1.49
C LYS A 33 7.64 -12.38 0.71
N ARG A 34 7.55 -12.33 -0.63
CA ARG A 34 8.47 -11.53 -1.45
C ARG A 34 8.43 -10.06 -1.03
N MET A 35 7.24 -9.49 -0.93
CA MET A 35 7.04 -8.10 -0.51
C MET A 35 7.61 -7.82 0.89
N GLN A 36 7.48 -8.77 1.81
CA GLN A 36 8.08 -8.65 3.15
C GLN A 36 9.61 -8.73 3.09
N ASN A 37 10.16 -9.67 2.33
CA ASN A 37 11.61 -9.80 2.16
C ASN A 37 12.24 -8.52 1.57
N ASP A 38 11.58 -7.91 0.57
CA ASP A 38 12.03 -6.66 -0.04
C ASP A 38 12.08 -5.52 1.00
N VAL A 39 11.08 -5.44 1.88
CA VAL A 39 11.01 -4.46 2.98
C VAL A 39 12.04 -4.75 4.06
N ASP A 40 12.28 -6.02 4.37
CA ASP A 40 13.25 -6.43 5.38
C ASP A 40 14.68 -6.06 5.00
N LEU A 41 15.01 -6.12 3.70
CA LEU A 41 16.28 -5.63 3.16
C LEU A 41 16.45 -4.12 3.38
N LEU A 42 15.40 -3.33 3.18
CA LEU A 42 15.44 -1.87 3.40
C LEU A 42 15.62 -1.52 4.88
N HIS A 43 15.02 -2.32 5.77
CA HIS A 43 15.14 -2.15 7.22
C HIS A 43 16.37 -2.80 7.82
N LEU A 44 17.29 -3.31 6.99
CA LEU A 44 18.53 -3.95 7.41
C LEU A 44 18.28 -5.11 8.38
N SER A 45 17.19 -5.85 8.15
CA SER A 45 16.93 -7.08 8.89
C SER A 45 18.11 -8.03 8.70
N GLU A 46 18.45 -8.76 9.75
CA GLU A 46 19.59 -9.67 9.72
C GLU A 46 19.36 -10.77 8.68
N TYR A 47 20.26 -10.85 7.70
CA TYR A 47 20.22 -11.90 6.70
C TYR A 47 20.95 -13.13 7.23
N VAL A 48 20.32 -14.30 7.15
CA VAL A 48 20.95 -15.59 7.49
C VAL A 48 20.95 -16.44 6.23
N LEU A 49 22.14 -16.74 5.69
CA LEU A 49 22.26 -17.67 4.57
C LEU A 49 21.79 -19.08 5.01
N ARG A 50 20.91 -19.66 4.22
CA ARG A 50 20.34 -20.98 4.45
C ARG A 50 20.74 -21.94 3.33
N ASP A 51 20.91 -23.21 3.69
CA ASP A 51 21.16 -24.29 2.73
C ASP A 51 19.89 -24.67 1.94
N SER A 52 20.00 -25.65 1.04
CA SER A 52 18.87 -26.16 0.26
C SER A 52 17.79 -26.84 1.11
N ALA A 53 18.10 -27.21 2.36
CA ALA A 53 17.17 -27.78 3.33
C ALA A 53 16.56 -26.71 4.26
N GLY A 54 16.95 -25.43 4.11
CA GLY A 54 16.46 -24.31 4.92
C GLY A 54 17.18 -24.11 6.27
N ASN A 55 18.21 -24.88 6.56
CA ASN A 55 19.01 -24.73 7.78
C ASN A 55 20.00 -23.56 7.63
N ALA A 56 20.27 -22.85 8.72
CA ALA A 56 21.33 -21.85 8.72
C ALA A 56 22.67 -22.53 8.45
N VAL A 57 23.43 -22.01 7.48
CA VAL A 57 24.78 -22.52 7.19
C VAL A 57 25.68 -22.15 8.37
N SER A 58 26.23 -23.15 9.04
CA SER A 58 27.25 -22.96 10.07
C SER A 58 28.60 -22.62 9.42
N ASP A 59 29.44 -21.85 10.11
CA ASP A 59 30.80 -21.46 9.68
C ASP A 59 30.88 -20.36 8.60
N ILE A 60 29.93 -19.44 8.61
CA ILE A 60 29.94 -18.22 7.79
C ILE A 60 29.59 -17.00 8.64
N VAL A 61 30.14 -15.85 8.27
CA VAL A 61 29.78 -14.56 8.87
C VAL A 61 28.79 -13.87 7.95
N ASN A 62 27.56 -13.67 8.42
CA ASN A 62 26.58 -12.87 7.69
C ASN A 62 26.77 -11.39 8.03
N ILE A 63 26.92 -10.54 7.01
CA ILE A 63 27.04 -9.09 7.19
C ILE A 63 25.95 -8.42 6.36
N THR A 64 24.98 -7.79 7.02
CA THR A 64 23.97 -6.96 6.35
C THR A 64 24.58 -5.61 6.02
N MET A 65 24.84 -5.35 4.74
CA MET A 65 25.34 -4.05 4.28
C MET A 65 24.25 -2.97 4.34
N ASN A 66 24.62 -1.72 4.60
CA ASN A 66 23.68 -0.59 4.62
C ASN A 66 23.19 -0.13 3.23
N TRP A 67 23.75 -0.71 2.16
CA TRP A 67 23.49 -0.31 0.77
C TRP A 67 21.99 -0.27 0.40
N PRO A 68 21.16 -1.28 0.75
CA PRO A 68 19.73 -1.24 0.41
C PRO A 68 19.00 -0.07 1.05
N ALA A 69 19.32 0.27 2.30
CA ALA A 69 18.72 1.40 3.00
C ALA A 69 19.10 2.74 2.34
N VAL A 70 20.38 2.91 1.96
CA VAL A 70 20.85 4.12 1.25
C VAL A 70 20.20 4.23 -0.13
N PHE A 71 20.11 3.12 -0.87
CA PHE A 71 19.42 3.09 -2.15
C PHE A 71 17.94 3.48 -2.01
N GLY A 72 17.23 2.89 -1.04
CA GLY A 72 15.84 3.23 -0.77
C GLY A 72 15.64 4.70 -0.42
N ALA A 73 16.50 5.27 0.41
CA ALA A 73 16.46 6.70 0.74
C ALA A 73 16.64 7.59 -0.50
N ASN A 74 17.56 7.24 -1.40
CA ASN A 74 17.77 7.96 -2.66
C ASN A 74 16.56 7.87 -3.59
N VAL A 75 15.93 6.69 -3.71
CA VAL A 75 14.71 6.50 -4.52
C VAL A 75 13.57 7.36 -3.99
N VAL A 76 13.31 7.32 -2.69
CA VAL A 76 12.25 8.14 -2.07
C VAL A 76 12.54 9.63 -2.23
N SER A 77 13.80 10.04 -2.09
CA SER A 77 14.19 11.44 -2.30
C SER A 77 13.98 11.90 -3.75
N ALA A 78 14.32 11.06 -4.72
CA ALA A 78 14.16 11.37 -6.14
C ALA A 78 12.68 11.47 -6.52
N LEU A 79 11.85 10.52 -6.07
CA LEU A 79 10.40 10.53 -6.32
C LEU A 79 9.71 11.69 -5.59
N GLY A 80 10.14 12.01 -4.36
CA GLY A 80 9.61 13.15 -3.61
C GLY A 80 9.90 14.51 -4.27
N ALA A 81 10.90 14.59 -5.16
CA ALA A 81 11.19 15.79 -5.96
C ALA A 81 10.41 15.83 -7.28
N ALA A 82 9.83 14.70 -7.71
CA ALA A 82 9.03 14.63 -8.91
C ALA A 82 7.65 15.27 -8.69
N ARG A 83 7.09 15.85 -9.75
CA ARG A 83 5.73 16.39 -9.76
C ARG A 83 4.90 15.58 -10.74
N GLU A 84 3.79 15.02 -10.25
CA GLU A 84 2.83 14.33 -11.09
C GLU A 84 2.20 15.30 -12.10
N GLN A 85 2.09 14.87 -13.35
CA GLN A 85 1.37 15.55 -14.41
C GLN A 85 0.18 14.69 -14.83
N VAL A 86 -1.00 15.30 -14.88
CA VAL A 86 -2.22 14.66 -15.39
C VAL A 86 -2.53 15.31 -16.74
N VAL A 87 -2.66 14.49 -17.78
CA VAL A 87 -3.07 14.91 -19.12
C VAL A 87 -4.24 14.03 -19.52
N VAL A 88 -5.35 14.64 -19.91
CA VAL A 88 -6.57 13.95 -20.34
C VAL A 88 -6.72 14.14 -21.85
N GLU A 89 -6.83 13.02 -22.55
CA GLU A 89 -7.05 12.98 -24.00
C GLU A 89 -8.44 12.40 -24.29
N SER A 90 -9.15 12.98 -25.27
CA SER A 90 -10.47 12.54 -25.70
C SER A 90 -10.59 12.67 -27.21
N GLU A 91 -11.19 11.66 -27.85
CA GLU A 91 -11.55 11.73 -29.28
C GLU A 91 -12.76 12.64 -29.51
N ASP A 92 -13.61 12.79 -28.50
CA ASP A 92 -14.76 13.70 -28.54
C ASP A 92 -14.31 15.13 -28.23
N LYS A 93 -14.49 16.02 -29.21
CA LYS A 93 -14.16 17.45 -29.13
C LYS A 93 -15.08 18.23 -28.19
N GLY A 94 -16.23 17.67 -27.81
CA GLY A 94 -17.14 18.27 -26.84
C GLY A 94 -16.71 18.08 -25.38
N VAL A 95 -15.70 17.22 -25.13
CA VAL A 95 -15.19 16.97 -23.78
C VAL A 95 -14.19 18.05 -23.39
N ASP A 96 -14.49 18.75 -22.29
CA ASP A 96 -13.55 19.67 -21.64
C ASP A 96 -12.52 18.85 -20.85
N THR A 97 -11.38 18.57 -21.47
CA THR A 97 -10.30 17.79 -20.86
C THR A 97 -9.63 18.56 -19.71
N THR A 98 -9.51 19.89 -19.82
CA THR A 98 -8.96 20.76 -18.78
C THR A 98 -9.80 20.71 -17.51
N PHE A 99 -11.13 20.74 -17.64
CA PHE A 99 -12.02 20.57 -16.49
C PHE A 99 -11.78 19.25 -15.76
N ILE A 100 -11.57 18.15 -16.50
CA ILE A 100 -11.32 16.83 -15.90
C ILE A 100 -9.96 16.80 -15.19
N GLU A 101 -8.92 17.36 -15.80
CA GLU A 101 -7.59 17.49 -15.18
C GLU A 101 -7.67 18.28 -13.86
N ASP A 102 -8.34 19.43 -13.87
CA ASP A 102 -8.55 20.27 -12.70
C ASP A 102 -9.36 19.55 -11.62
N PHE A 103 -10.39 18.80 -12.01
CA PHE A 103 -11.17 17.97 -11.09
C PHE A 103 -10.30 16.91 -10.39
N VAL A 104 -9.47 16.18 -11.14
CA VAL A 104 -8.55 15.17 -10.58
C VAL A 104 -7.57 15.82 -9.60
N ASN A 105 -6.99 16.96 -9.98
CA ASN A 105 -6.06 17.71 -9.13
C ASN A 105 -6.74 18.20 -7.84
N ALA A 106 -7.95 18.74 -7.94
CA ALA A 106 -8.74 19.20 -6.80
C ALA A 106 -9.11 18.03 -5.86
N ALA A 107 -9.50 16.88 -6.42
CA ALA A 107 -9.84 15.69 -5.65
C ALA A 107 -8.64 15.16 -4.85
N LYS A 108 -7.47 15.06 -5.48
CA LYS A 108 -6.21 14.67 -4.81
C LYS A 108 -5.81 15.67 -3.73
N ALA A 109 -5.89 16.97 -4.01
CA ALA A 109 -5.58 18.02 -3.05
C ALA A 109 -6.52 18.01 -1.83
N SER A 110 -7.82 17.77 -2.05
CA SER A 110 -8.82 17.62 -0.99
C SER A 110 -8.52 16.42 -0.09
N ALA A 111 -8.24 15.25 -0.69
CA ALA A 111 -7.86 14.07 0.06
C ALA A 111 -6.55 14.25 0.85
N ASN A 112 -5.51 14.83 0.23
CA ASN A 112 -4.23 15.12 0.87
C ASN A 112 -4.37 16.10 2.06
N ARG A 113 -5.25 17.11 1.96
CA ARG A 113 -5.56 18.02 3.07
C ARG A 113 -6.10 17.24 4.27
N ARG A 114 -6.96 16.25 4.04
CA ARG A 114 -7.50 15.39 5.11
C ARG A 114 -6.46 14.43 5.68
N LEU A 115 -5.61 13.82 4.85
CA LEU A 115 -4.53 12.94 5.33
C LEU A 115 -3.53 13.71 6.19
N ARG A 116 -3.15 14.93 5.77
CA ARG A 116 -2.26 15.82 6.54
C ARG A 116 -2.84 16.15 7.92
N ARG A 117 -4.14 16.45 8.02
CA ARG A 117 -4.82 16.70 9.30
C ARG A 117 -4.83 15.49 10.23
N ARG A 118 -4.73 14.27 9.68
CA ARG A 118 -4.67 13.01 10.43
C ARG A 118 -3.23 12.58 10.77
N GLY A 119 -2.21 13.35 10.36
CA GLY A 119 -0.81 12.95 10.50
C GLY A 119 -0.43 11.73 9.66
N LEU A 120 -1.18 11.45 8.59
CA LEU A 120 -0.90 10.35 7.67
C LEU A 120 -0.07 10.84 6.47
N ALA A 121 0.66 9.92 5.85
CA ALA A 121 1.38 10.17 4.60
C ALA A 121 0.41 10.66 3.50
N LEU A 122 0.92 11.53 2.63
CA LEU A 122 0.17 11.99 1.45
C LEU A 122 0.00 10.83 0.46
N LEU A 123 -0.98 10.95 -0.44
CA LEU A 123 -1.36 9.90 -1.37
C LEU A 123 -0.17 9.38 -2.18
N ASP A 124 0.57 10.28 -2.82
CA ASP A 124 1.60 9.90 -3.78
C ASP A 124 2.86 9.43 -3.07
N GLN A 125 3.28 10.13 -2.01
CA GLN A 125 4.36 9.66 -1.13
C GLN A 125 4.13 8.23 -0.61
N PHE A 126 2.89 7.91 -0.19
CA PHE A 126 2.57 6.55 0.24
C PHE A 126 2.63 5.57 -0.94
N ALA A 127 2.05 5.93 -2.09
CA ALA A 127 2.01 5.06 -3.25
C ALA A 127 3.41 4.79 -3.81
N ASP A 128 4.26 5.80 -3.92
CA ASP A 128 5.64 5.70 -4.40
C ASP A 128 6.44 4.70 -3.58
N VAL A 129 6.39 4.82 -2.25
CA VAL A 129 7.05 3.89 -1.31
C VAL A 129 6.49 2.48 -1.49
N GLN A 130 5.18 2.31 -1.59
CA GLN A 130 4.56 0.99 -1.77
C GLN A 130 4.90 0.38 -3.14
N PHE A 131 4.91 1.16 -4.22
CA PHE A 131 5.26 0.67 -5.55
C PHE A 131 6.73 0.27 -5.63
N CYS A 132 7.65 1.11 -5.15
CA CYS A 132 9.08 0.85 -5.26
C CYS A 132 9.55 -0.32 -4.39
N PHE A 133 9.00 -0.46 -3.18
CA PHE A 133 9.53 -1.42 -2.21
C PHE A 133 8.67 -2.64 -1.98
N ARG A 134 7.39 -2.58 -2.38
CA ARG A 134 6.44 -3.67 -2.18
C ARG A 134 5.75 -4.06 -3.49
N GLY A 135 5.91 -3.30 -4.57
CA GLY A 135 5.34 -3.62 -5.88
C GLY A 135 3.80 -3.55 -5.96
N ARG A 136 3.11 -3.18 -4.88
CA ARG A 136 1.64 -3.08 -4.85
C ARG A 136 1.18 -2.10 -3.80
N THR A 137 0.13 -1.34 -4.13
CA THR A 137 -0.62 -0.48 -3.20
C THR A 137 -2.11 -0.62 -3.46
N ALA A 138 -2.94 -0.10 -2.56
CA ALA A 138 -4.36 0.06 -2.77
C ALA A 138 -4.83 1.41 -2.23
N ARG A 139 -5.96 1.89 -2.74
CA ARG A 139 -6.60 3.12 -2.24
C ARG A 139 -8.10 2.89 -2.20
N ARG A 140 -8.74 3.24 -1.09
CA ARG A 140 -10.19 3.40 -1.04
C ARG A 140 -10.54 4.80 -1.52
N VAL A 141 -11.24 4.89 -2.64
CA VAL A 141 -11.69 6.16 -3.23
C VAL A 141 -13.18 6.31 -2.96
N LEU A 142 -13.54 7.32 -2.16
CA LEU A 142 -14.93 7.71 -1.94
C LEU A 142 -15.09 9.17 -2.36
N LEU A 143 -15.93 9.40 -3.35
CA LEU A 143 -16.32 10.73 -3.79
C LEU A 143 -17.73 11.00 -3.25
N SER A 144 -17.87 12.13 -2.57
CA SER A 144 -19.14 12.57 -2.01
C SER A 144 -19.28 14.07 -2.22
N GLN A 145 -20.49 14.60 -2.04
CA GLN A 145 -20.75 16.03 -2.13
C GLN A 145 -21.29 16.53 -0.79
N ASP A 146 -20.80 17.66 -0.32
CA ASP A 146 -21.38 18.34 0.83
C ASP A 146 -22.78 18.88 0.45
N LYS A 147 -23.80 18.47 1.19
CA LYS A 147 -25.19 18.85 0.89
C LYS A 147 -25.48 20.34 1.10
N LYS A 148 -24.68 21.06 1.87
CA LYS A 148 -24.87 22.47 2.20
C LYS A 148 -24.04 23.38 1.29
N THR A 149 -22.78 23.03 1.05
CA THR A 149 -21.87 23.86 0.24
C THR A 149 -21.82 23.45 -1.22
N GLY A 150 -22.27 22.23 -1.55
CA GLY A 150 -22.15 21.66 -2.89
C GLY A 150 -20.71 21.24 -3.25
N GLU A 151 -19.76 21.37 -2.32
CA GLU A 151 -18.36 21.05 -2.57
C GLU A 151 -18.13 19.54 -2.67
N VAL A 152 -17.22 19.15 -3.56
CA VAL A 152 -16.79 17.74 -3.69
C VAL A 152 -15.85 17.39 -2.53
N ILE A 153 -16.25 16.41 -1.73
CA ILE A 153 -15.46 15.81 -0.67
C ILE A 153 -14.85 14.51 -1.18
N SER A 154 -13.54 14.55 -1.43
CA SER A 154 -12.76 13.39 -1.83
C SER A 154 -12.12 12.72 -0.61
N ASN A 155 -12.64 11.54 -0.26
CA ASN A 155 -12.09 10.67 0.77
C ASN A 155 -11.30 9.56 0.08
N ILE A 156 -10.02 9.84 -0.18
CA ILE A 156 -9.08 8.85 -0.67
C ILE A 156 -8.21 8.41 0.52
N THR A 157 -8.31 7.13 0.89
CA THR A 157 -7.52 6.54 1.98
C THR A 157 -6.51 5.55 1.38
N PRO A 158 -5.20 5.72 1.62
CA PRO A 158 -4.21 4.73 1.22
C PRO A 158 -4.35 3.46 2.07
N TRP A 159 -4.20 2.31 1.43
CA TRP A 159 -4.22 0.98 2.03
C TRP A 159 -2.98 0.20 1.61
N ASP A 160 -2.35 -0.48 2.57
CA ASP A 160 -1.29 -1.45 2.28
C ASP A 160 -1.91 -2.66 1.55
N GLY A 161 -1.44 -2.93 0.34
CA GLY A 161 -2.04 -3.94 -0.54
C GLY A 161 -2.04 -5.36 0.04
N ARG A 162 -1.17 -5.64 1.03
CA ARG A 162 -1.07 -6.95 1.71
C ARG A 162 -2.28 -7.26 2.59
N TYR A 163 -2.96 -6.23 3.08
CA TYR A 163 -4.11 -6.37 3.98
C TYR A 163 -5.44 -6.07 3.26
N VAL A 164 -5.42 -6.08 1.93
CA VAL A 164 -6.63 -5.84 1.12
C VAL A 164 -7.15 -7.16 0.56
N TYR A 165 -8.40 -7.46 0.93
CA TYR A 165 -9.19 -8.55 0.39
C TYR A 165 -10.17 -7.97 -0.62
N TYR A 166 -10.35 -8.63 -1.76
CA TYR A 166 -11.25 -8.16 -2.78
C TYR A 166 -11.77 -9.30 -3.65
N GLU A 167 -12.88 -9.04 -4.32
CA GLU A 167 -13.46 -9.91 -5.34
C GLU A 167 -13.66 -9.12 -6.63
N GLN A 168 -13.42 -9.78 -7.77
CA GLN A 168 -13.72 -9.24 -9.09
C GLN A 168 -15.03 -9.87 -9.58
N ALA A 169 -15.92 -9.05 -10.09
CA ALA A 169 -17.08 -9.41 -10.89
C ALA A 169 -16.77 -9.23 -12.39
N GLU A 170 -17.74 -9.58 -13.24
CA GLU A 170 -17.64 -9.48 -14.70
C GLU A 170 -17.27 -8.06 -15.19
N GLU A 171 -17.83 -7.03 -14.54
CA GLU A 171 -17.60 -5.62 -14.89
C GLU A 171 -16.49 -4.95 -14.06
N GLY A 172 -15.73 -5.70 -13.26
CA GLY A 172 -14.63 -5.18 -12.45
C GLY A 172 -14.79 -5.44 -10.96
N LEU A 173 -14.32 -4.51 -10.10
CA LEU A 173 -14.26 -4.73 -8.65
C LEU A 173 -15.67 -4.91 -8.04
N SER A 174 -15.96 -6.08 -7.49
CA SER A 174 -17.22 -6.38 -6.78
C SER A 174 -17.20 -5.76 -5.37
N TRP A 175 -16.20 -6.12 -4.58
CA TRP A 175 -15.98 -5.55 -3.25
C TRP A 175 -14.50 -5.55 -2.91
N ALA A 176 -14.13 -4.67 -1.97
CA ALA A 176 -12.83 -4.68 -1.32
C ALA A 176 -12.98 -4.34 0.16
N ALA A 177 -12.21 -5.03 1.00
CA ALA A 177 -12.14 -4.83 2.45
C ALA A 177 -10.67 -4.75 2.87
N TYR A 178 -10.41 -3.93 3.89
CA TYR A 178 -9.09 -3.75 4.46
C TYR A 178 -9.07 -4.31 5.88
N GLU A 179 -8.13 -5.21 6.16
CA GLU A 179 -7.86 -5.72 7.50
C GLU A 179 -7.06 -4.67 8.29
N THR A 180 -7.63 -4.23 9.42
CA THR A 180 -7.11 -3.16 10.28
C THR A 180 -6.43 -3.69 11.53
#